data_AF-A0A392U6F6-F1
#
_entry.id   AF-A0A392U6F6-F1
#
_cell.length_a   1.000
_cell.length_b   1.000
_cell.length_c   1.000
_cell.angle_alpha   90.00
_cell.angle_beta   90.00
_cell.angle_gamma   90.00
#
_symmetry.space_group_name_H-M   'P 1'
#
loop_
_entity.id
_entity.type
_entity.pdbx_description
1 polymer ?
#
loop_
_entity_poly.entity_id
_entity_poly.type
_entity_poly.pdbx_seq_one_letter_code
_entity_poly.pdbx_strand_id
1 'polypeptide(L)' 'NGWTDSDYAGDLDDRKSTSGYMFMLGSGATSWSSKKQPIVTLSTTEAESVAAASCSCQSI' A
#
# COMPACT_ATOMS: atom_id res chain seq x y z
N ASN A 1 -12.98 9.07 -2.75
CA ASN A 1 -12.91 7.59 -2.65
C ASN A 1 -11.45 7.19 -2.53
N GLY A 2 -11.11 6.19 -1.71
CA GLY A 2 -9.73 5.76 -1.47
C GLY A 2 -9.54 4.29 -1.84
N TRP A 3 -8.41 3.96 -2.46
CA TRP A 3 -8.00 2.62 -2.82
C TRP A 3 -6.63 2.34 -2.23
N THR A 4 -6.37 1.08 -1.91
CA THR A 4 -5.07 0.58 -1.45
C THR A 4 -4.82 -0.78 -2.08
N ASP A 5 -3.55 -1.12 -2.25
CA ASP A 5 -3.09 -2.36 -2.87
C ASP A 5 -1.69 -2.69 -2.33
N SER A 6 -1.35 -3.96 -2.25
CA SER A 6 0.02 -4.41 -1.99
C SER A 6 0.39 -5.59 -2.86
N ASP A 7 1.62 -5.57 -3.40
CA ASP A 7 2.21 -6.82 -3.85
C ASP A 7 2.61 -7.70 -2.65
N TYR A 8 2.92 -8.97 -2.89
CA TYR A 8 3.48 -9.86 -1.89
C TYR A 8 4.88 -10.30 -2.29
N ALA A 9 5.86 -9.94 -1.48
CA ALA A 9 7.26 -10.29 -1.70
C ALA A 9 7.73 -9.99 -3.14
N GLY A 10 7.30 -8.82 -3.66
CA GLY A 10 7.62 -8.36 -5.00
C GLY A 10 9.10 -7.99 -5.15
N ASP A 11 9.77 -7.60 -4.07
CA ASP A 11 11.20 -7.33 -4.08
C ASP A 11 12.03 -8.64 -4.05
N LEU A 12 13.00 -8.77 -4.94
CA LEU A 12 13.82 -9.98 -5.04
C LEU A 12 14.99 -10.00 -4.06
N ASP A 13 15.45 -8.84 -3.60
CA ASP A 13 16.60 -8.72 -2.69
C ASP A 13 16.18 -8.99 -1.25
N ASP A 14 15.11 -8.31 -0.79
CA ASP A 14 14.67 -8.36 0.60
C ASP A 14 13.31 -9.04 0.80
N ARG A 15 12.65 -9.49 -0.28
CA ARG A 15 11.32 -10.15 -0.25
C ARG A 15 10.26 -9.28 0.43
N LYS A 16 10.47 -7.96 0.52
CA LYS A 16 9.47 -7.04 1.04
C LYS A 16 8.45 -6.75 -0.03
N SER A 17 7.25 -6.48 0.47
CA SER A 17 6.13 -6.07 -0.34
C SER A 17 6.19 -4.58 -0.62
N THR A 18 5.59 -4.13 -1.73
CA THR A 18 5.36 -2.73 -2.07
C THR A 18 3.89 -2.43 -1.92
N SER A 19 3.57 -1.44 -1.08
CA SER A 19 2.19 -1.00 -0.87
C SER A 19 1.94 0.32 -1.53
N GLY A 20 0.74 0.45 -2.10
CA GLY A 20 0.23 1.67 -2.70
C GLY A 20 -1.12 2.07 -2.14
N TYR A 21 -1.43 3.36 -2.31
CA TYR A 21 -2.78 3.87 -2.15
C TYR A 21 -3.02 5.04 -3.11
N MET A 22 -4.29 5.32 -3.37
CA MET A 22 -4.75 6.45 -4.15
C MET A 22 -6.06 6.99 -3.60
N PHE A 23 -6.14 8.30 -3.38
CA PHE A 23 -7.35 9.02 -3.01
C PHE A 23 -7.75 9.95 -4.15
N MET A 24 -9.02 9.85 -4.55
CA MET A 24 -9.62 10.70 -5.59
C MET A 24 -10.57 11.73 -4.96
N LEU A 25 -10.46 12.98 -5.41
CA LEU A 25 -11.41 14.06 -5.19
C LEU A 25 -12.02 14.48 -6.53
N GLY A 26 -13.33 14.28 -6.70
CA GLY A 26 -13.97 14.43 -8.00
C GLY A 26 -13.39 13.45 -9.02
N SER A 27 -12.92 13.98 -10.16
CA SER A 27 -12.27 13.20 -11.23
C SER A 27 -10.75 13.14 -11.13
N GLY A 28 -10.13 13.76 -10.11
CA GLY A 28 -8.67 13.86 -9.98
C GLY A 28 -8.11 13.08 -8.79
N ALA A 29 -6.90 12.55 -8.94
CA ALA A 29 -6.14 11.97 -7.83
C ALA A 29 -5.52 13.08 -7.00
N THR A 30 -5.85 13.14 -5.71
CA THR A 30 -5.40 14.19 -4.79
C THR A 30 -4.23 13.74 -3.93
N SER A 31 -4.18 12.46 -3.57
CA SER A 31 -3.09 11.89 -2.78
C SER A 31 -2.84 10.45 -3.21
N TRP A 32 -1.58 10.10 -3.43
CA TRP A 32 -1.19 8.74 -3.78
C TRP A 32 0.22 8.48 -3.27
N SER A 33 0.55 7.21 -3.06
CA SER A 33 1.90 6.77 -2.76
C SER A 33 2.09 5.35 -3.24
N SER A 34 3.34 4.99 -3.54
CA SER A 34 3.79 3.61 -3.68
C SER A 34 5.12 3.50 -2.95
N LYS A 35 5.19 2.65 -1.92
CA LYS A 35 6.35 2.52 -1.04
C LYS A 35 6.57 1.07 -0.65
N LYS A 36 7.85 0.67 -0.62
CA LYS A 36 8.26 -0.61 -0.04
C LYS A 36 7.90 -0.65 1.45
N GLN A 37 7.28 -1.74 1.90
CA GLN A 37 6.93 -1.97 3.29
C GLN A 37 8.20 -2.05 4.15
N PRO A 38 8.16 -1.61 5.42
CA PRO A 38 9.32 -1.70 6.30
C PRO A 38 9.60 -3.14 6.76
N ILE A 39 8.58 -4.01 6.72
CA ILE A 39 8.62 -5.40 7.18
C ILE A 39 8.44 -6.38 6.02
N VAL A 40 8.91 -7.61 6.21
CA VAL A 40 8.59 -8.73 5.32
C VAL A 40 7.29 -9.37 5.82
N THR A 41 6.27 -9.40 4.96
CA THR A 41 4.99 -10.07 5.24
C THR A 41 5.08 -11.55 4.89
N LEU A 42 4.26 -12.39 5.52
CA LEU A 42 4.28 -13.85 5.29
C LEU A 42 3.13 -14.33 4.40
N SER A 43 2.22 -13.42 4.03
CA SER A 43 1.11 -13.70 3.12
C SER A 43 0.66 -12.42 2.40
N THR A 44 -0.08 -12.60 1.30
CA THR A 44 -0.75 -11.49 0.60
C THR A 44 -1.75 -10.77 1.50
N THR A 45 -2.48 -11.50 2.36
CA THR A 45 -3.44 -10.91 3.30
C THR A 45 -2.77 -9.96 4.30
N GLU A 46 -1.60 -10.34 4.82
CA GLU A 46 -0.83 -9.46 5.70
C GLU A 46 -0.26 -8.25 4.96
N ALA A 47 0.18 -8.44 3.71
CA ALA A 47 0.63 -7.35 2.85
C ALA A 47 -0.49 -6.31 2.60
N GLU A 48 -1.68 -6.78 2.25
CA GLU A 48 -2.88 -5.95 2.11
C GLU A 48 -3.26 -5.24 3.42
N SER A 49 -3.14 -5.92 4.56
CA SER A 49 -3.45 -5.33 5.87
C SER A 49 -2.51 -4.17 6.22
N VAL A 50 -1.21 -4.32 5.94
CA VAL A 50 -0.22 -3.26 6.12
C VAL A 50 -0.48 -2.09 5.16
N ALA A 51 -0.85 -2.37 3.91
CA ALA A 51 -1.23 -1.34 2.95
C ALA A 51 -2.47 -0.55 3.41
N ALA A 52 -3.52 -1.24 3.86
CA ALA A 52 -4.73 -0.62 4.38
C ALA A 52 -4.46 0.24 5.63
N ALA A 53 -3.60 -0.22 6.54
CA ALA A 53 -3.18 0.58 7.69
C ALA A 53 -2.46 1.86 7.24
N SER A 54 -1.53 1.76 6.29
CA SER A 54 -0.79 2.91 5.76
C SER A 54 -1.71 3.93 5.06
N CYS A 55 -2.66 3.43 4.26
CA CYS A 55 -3.70 4.23 3.60
C CYS A 55 -4.56 4.99 4.62
N SER A 56 -5.00 4.30 5.69
CA SER A 56 -5.85 4.89 6.75
C SER A 56 -5.14 6.03 7.51
N CYS A 57 -3.82 5.95 7.69
CA CYS A 57 -3.05 7.05 8.29
C CYS A 57 -2.95 8.29 7.40
N GLN A 58 -3.20 8.15 6.09
CA GLN A 58 -3.08 9.23 5.10
C GLN A 58 -4.43 9.72 4.57
N SER A 59 -5.54 9.08 4.97
CA SER A 59 -6.87 9.68 4.85
C SER A 59 -7.05 10.74 5.95
N ILE A 60 -6.60 11.96 5.65
CA ILE A 60 -6.90 13.18 6.41
C ILE A 60 -7.89 14.03 5.61
#